data_AF-A0A4Q6FZU2-F1
#
_entry.id   AF-A0A4Q6FZU2-F1
#
_cell.length_a   1.000
_cell.length_b   1.000
_cell.length_c   1.000
_cell.angle_alpha   90.00
_cell.angle_beta   90.00
_cell.angle_gamma   90.00
#
_symmetry.space_group_name_H-M   'P 1'
#
loop_
_entity.id
_entity.type
_entity.pdbx_description
1 polymer ?
#
loop_
_entity_poly.entity_id
_entity_poly.type
_entity_poly.pdbx_seq_one_letter_code
_entity_poly.pdbx_strand_id
1 'polypeptide(L)'
;MKRYILTTGLTLGFAYYLFSISSHSSSARAPSVDSEQRTVVASTSPAIETPKLQSIPQRIRPATREAFGEGAPAFEKEEDFREVVKAIDITYPDAITAAILRLRASDSDIVADFFIKGLQKPDEEFRASRAQLTFLAHHYDGPALQPFWTDLALRTTPAFDNENELVAEVEPSSSRDMILQEMVKSFEHLGSLGLTDESARDTLSHIVLKPKGPVHSTFMRRQAYVNLRNANTQAAIRTLSALSADDPLQASLIPSK
;
A
#
# COMPACT_ATOMS: atom_id res chain seq x y z
N MET A 1 34.92 21.85 -0.57
CA MET A 1 33.65 21.19 -0.17
C MET A 1 32.59 21.45 -1.24
N LYS A 2 31.71 20.50 -1.53
CA LYS A 2 30.46 20.72 -2.28
C LYS A 2 29.31 20.12 -1.47
N ARG A 3 28.20 20.85 -1.32
CA ARG A 3 26.96 20.33 -0.72
C ARG A 3 26.06 19.84 -1.86
N TYR A 4 25.55 18.62 -1.75
CA TYR A 4 24.47 18.12 -2.61
C TYR A 4 23.17 18.20 -1.82
N ILE A 5 22.14 18.82 -2.41
CA ILE A 5 20.82 18.95 -1.80
C ILE A 5 20.02 17.69 -2.12
N LEU A 6 19.34 17.13 -1.12
CA LEU A 6 18.61 15.88 -1.22
C LEU A 6 17.24 16.10 -1.88
N THR A 7 17.10 15.77 -3.16
CA THR A 7 15.84 15.92 -3.93
C THR A 7 14.92 14.69 -3.82
N THR A 8 14.71 14.21 -2.59
CA THR A 8 13.86 13.05 -2.26
C THR A 8 12.47 13.48 -1.79
N GLY A 9 11.71 14.18 -2.63
CA GLY A 9 10.42 14.76 -2.22
C GLY A 9 9.36 15.00 -3.29
N LEU A 10 9.57 14.58 -4.55
CA LEU A 10 8.65 14.90 -5.66
C LEU A 10 7.96 13.70 -6.32
N THR A 11 8.26 12.47 -5.92
CA THR A 11 7.75 11.24 -6.56
C THR A 11 6.51 10.64 -5.91
N LEU A 12 6.28 10.85 -4.61
CA LEU A 12 5.13 10.25 -3.90
C LEU A 12 3.77 10.79 -4.37
N GLY A 13 3.69 12.07 -4.75
CA GLY A 13 2.41 12.73 -5.06
C GLY A 13 1.70 12.21 -6.31
N PHE A 14 2.44 11.65 -7.28
CA PHE A 14 1.86 11.25 -8.58
C PHE A 14 1.09 9.93 -8.51
N ALA A 15 1.49 9.01 -7.63
CA ALA A 15 0.79 7.73 -7.43
C ALA A 15 -0.63 7.93 -6.87
N TYR A 16 -0.82 8.93 -6.02
CA TYR A 16 -2.10 9.23 -5.37
C TYR A 16 -3.18 9.68 -6.36
N TYR A 17 -2.81 10.45 -7.40
CA TYR A 17 -3.75 11.02 -8.35
C TYR A 17 -4.41 9.96 -9.25
N LEU A 18 -3.72 8.84 -9.52
CA LEU A 18 -4.22 7.77 -10.37
C LEU A 18 -5.29 6.90 -9.69
N PHE A 19 -5.24 6.76 -8.36
CA PHE A 19 -6.22 5.95 -7.62
C PHE A 19 -7.59 6.65 -7.45
N SER A 20 -7.59 7.99 -7.39
CA SER A 20 -8.80 8.80 -7.19
C SER A 20 -9.66 8.98 -8.44
N ILE A 21 -9.14 8.72 -9.65
CA ILE A 21 -9.89 8.94 -10.90
C ILE A 21 -10.65 7.67 -11.34
N SER A 22 -10.08 6.48 -11.09
CA SER A 22 -10.68 5.20 -11.49
C SER A 22 -12.00 4.85 -10.81
N SER A 23 -12.33 5.49 -9.68
CA SER A 23 -13.51 5.20 -8.86
C SER A 23 -14.75 6.06 -9.18
N HIS A 24 -14.70 6.97 -10.16
CA HIS A 24 -15.79 7.90 -10.50
C HIS A 24 -16.22 7.87 -11.99
N SER A 25 -16.07 6.73 -12.66
CA SER A 25 -16.73 6.49 -13.96
C SER A 25 -18.17 6.02 -13.76
N SER A 26 -19.15 6.94 -13.89
CA SER A 26 -20.58 6.58 -13.84
C SER A 26 -21.42 7.37 -14.85
N SER A 27 -21.94 6.66 -15.84
CA SER A 27 -23.07 7.03 -16.72
C SER A 27 -23.01 8.41 -17.42
N ALA A 28 -22.13 8.53 -18.42
CA ALA A 28 -22.20 9.62 -19.40
C ALA A 28 -23.38 9.39 -20.37
N ARG A 29 -24.54 10.01 -20.10
CA ARG A 29 -25.73 9.99 -20.97
C ARG A 29 -25.52 10.92 -22.17
N ALA A 30 -25.66 10.40 -23.39
CA ALA A 30 -25.42 11.16 -24.62
C ALA A 30 -26.37 12.37 -24.79
N PRO A 31 -25.90 13.52 -25.30
CA PRO A 31 -26.73 14.67 -25.58
C PRO A 31 -27.51 14.51 -26.89
N SER A 32 -28.81 14.85 -26.87
CA SER A 32 -29.63 15.04 -28.06
C SER A 32 -29.47 16.46 -28.64
N VAL A 33 -29.93 16.64 -29.88
CA VAL A 33 -29.55 17.74 -30.80
C VAL A 33 -30.67 18.79 -30.97
N ASP A 34 -30.27 20.04 -31.27
CA ASP A 34 -31.06 21.23 -31.71
C ASP A 34 -32.19 21.73 -30.77
N SER A 35 -32.58 23.02 -30.68
CA SER A 35 -32.45 24.17 -31.59
C SER A 35 -32.84 25.49 -30.88
N GLU A 36 -32.64 26.61 -31.57
CA GLU A 36 -33.34 27.93 -31.45
C GLU A 36 -33.41 28.71 -30.11
N GLN A 37 -33.55 30.04 -30.04
CA GLN A 37 -32.86 31.22 -30.64
C GLN A 37 -33.72 32.49 -30.33
N ARG A 38 -33.06 33.63 -30.03
CA ARG A 38 -33.52 35.05 -30.16
C ARG A 38 -34.35 35.78 -29.07
N THR A 39 -33.74 36.88 -28.57
CA THR A 39 -34.34 38.24 -28.25
C THR A 39 -35.44 38.38 -27.17
N VAL A 40 -35.61 39.45 -26.38
CA VAL A 40 -34.94 40.78 -26.14
C VAL A 40 -34.95 41.06 -24.59
N VAL A 41 -34.66 42.20 -23.93
CA VAL A 41 -34.54 43.65 -24.26
C VAL A 41 -33.29 44.31 -23.60
N ALA A 42 -33.41 45.32 -22.72
CA ALA A 42 -32.31 46.16 -22.22
C ALA A 42 -32.59 46.88 -20.87
N SER A 43 -31.50 47.40 -20.27
CA SER A 43 -31.43 48.53 -19.32
C SER A 43 -32.04 48.43 -17.91
N THR A 44 -31.19 48.22 -16.90
CA THR A 44 -30.78 49.29 -15.95
C THR A 44 -29.61 48.86 -15.05
N SER A 45 -28.87 49.83 -14.52
CA SER A 45 -27.76 49.70 -13.56
C SER A 45 -28.01 50.66 -12.38
N PRO A 46 -27.31 50.53 -11.24
CA PRO A 46 -26.75 49.33 -10.61
C PRO A 46 -27.14 49.20 -9.11
N ALA A 47 -26.96 48.01 -8.52
CA ALA A 47 -26.88 47.86 -7.06
C ALA A 47 -25.84 46.80 -6.71
N ILE A 48 -24.88 47.15 -5.83
CA ILE A 48 -23.87 46.20 -5.33
C ILE A 48 -24.42 45.58 -4.04
N GLU A 49 -25.14 44.47 -4.16
CA GLU A 49 -25.45 43.61 -3.02
C GLU A 49 -24.42 42.48 -2.90
N THR A 50 -23.87 42.30 -1.70
CA THR A 50 -22.91 41.23 -1.41
C THR A 50 -23.62 39.87 -1.41
N PRO A 51 -23.15 38.88 -2.18
CA PRO A 51 -23.79 37.58 -2.22
C PRO A 51 -23.67 36.88 -0.87
N LYS A 52 -24.81 36.54 -0.27
CA LYS A 52 -24.87 35.75 0.96
C LYS A 52 -24.25 34.37 0.71
N LEU A 53 -23.29 33.99 1.55
CA LEU A 53 -22.73 32.63 1.58
C LEU A 53 -23.87 31.63 1.80
N GLN A 54 -24.22 30.87 0.76
CA GLN A 54 -25.09 29.72 0.90
C GLN A 54 -24.33 28.65 1.68
N SER A 55 -24.85 28.29 2.85
CA SER A 55 -24.30 27.24 3.70
C SER A 55 -24.45 25.88 3.02
N ILE A 56 -23.34 25.34 2.50
CA ILE A 56 -23.26 23.96 2.04
C ILE A 56 -23.67 23.04 3.20
N PRO A 57 -24.65 22.13 3.03
CA PRO A 57 -25.04 21.21 4.09
C PRO A 57 -23.87 20.31 4.51
N GLN A 58 -23.32 20.54 5.70
CA GLN A 58 -22.30 19.68 6.30
C GLN A 58 -22.90 18.31 6.65
N ARG A 59 -22.92 17.39 5.69
CA ARG A 59 -23.24 15.97 5.92
C ARG A 59 -22.04 15.26 6.56
N ILE A 60 -21.66 15.69 7.76
CA ILE A 60 -20.70 15.00 8.61
C ILE A 60 -21.25 13.59 8.88
N ARG A 61 -20.54 12.56 8.43
CA ARG A 61 -20.77 11.17 8.90
C ARG A 61 -20.25 11.11 10.35
N PRO A 62 -21.09 10.90 11.38
CA PRO A 62 -20.61 10.97 12.77
C PRO A 62 -19.69 9.80 13.16
N ALA A 63 -19.96 8.60 12.62
CA ALA A 63 -19.35 7.34 13.05
C ALA A 63 -17.81 7.34 13.04
N THR A 64 -17.19 7.97 12.05
CA THR A 64 -15.72 7.97 11.90
C THR A 64 -15.00 8.84 12.95
N ARG A 65 -15.72 9.61 13.79
CA ARG A 65 -15.08 10.46 14.81
C ARG A 65 -15.08 9.85 16.21
N GLU A 66 -16.02 8.96 16.51
CA GLU A 66 -16.12 8.31 17.83
C GLU A 66 -15.16 7.11 17.96
N ALA A 67 -14.92 6.36 16.86
CA ALA A 67 -14.02 5.21 16.84
C ALA A 67 -12.50 5.57 16.92
N PHE A 68 -12.16 6.85 16.79
CA PHE A 68 -10.78 7.34 16.57
C PHE A 68 -10.41 8.56 17.45
N GLY A 69 -11.07 8.75 18.60
CA GLY A 69 -10.74 9.81 19.56
C GLY A 69 -9.42 9.58 20.30
N GLU A 70 -8.87 10.64 20.91
CA GLU A 70 -7.74 10.50 21.86
C GLU A 70 -8.16 9.58 23.02
N GLY A 71 -7.38 8.53 23.28
CA GLY A 71 -7.72 7.49 24.25
C GLY A 71 -8.52 6.31 23.69
N ALA A 72 -8.58 6.11 22.37
CA ALA A 72 -9.15 4.90 21.77
C ALA A 72 -8.54 3.61 22.41
N PRO A 73 -9.37 2.66 22.90
CA PRO A 73 -8.92 1.54 23.72
C PRO A 73 -8.12 0.51 22.91
N ALA A 74 -7.30 -0.30 23.58
CA ALA A 74 -6.57 -1.39 22.95
C ALA A 74 -7.48 -2.36 22.15
N PHE A 75 -6.89 -3.06 21.18
CA PHE A 75 -7.57 -4.14 20.46
C PHE A 75 -7.53 -5.43 21.28
N GLU A 76 -8.62 -5.74 21.96
CA GLU A 76 -8.82 -7.00 22.69
C GLU A 76 -9.43 -8.10 21.79
N LYS A 77 -9.93 -7.75 20.59
CA LYS A 77 -10.74 -8.62 19.72
C LYS A 77 -10.40 -8.44 18.24
N GLU A 78 -10.56 -9.51 17.48
CA GLU A 78 -10.31 -9.52 16.03
C GLU A 78 -11.37 -8.71 15.26
N GLU A 79 -12.60 -8.70 15.77
CA GLU A 79 -13.75 -7.99 15.21
C GLU A 79 -13.54 -6.47 15.25
N ASP A 80 -13.23 -5.92 16.43
CA ASP A 80 -12.92 -4.50 16.65
C ASP A 80 -11.77 -4.03 15.73
N PHE A 81 -10.77 -4.89 15.50
CA PHE A 81 -9.65 -4.63 14.59
C PHE A 81 -10.12 -4.60 13.13
N ARG A 82 -10.92 -5.59 12.68
CA ARG A 82 -11.46 -5.62 11.32
C ARG A 82 -12.38 -4.43 11.02
N GLU A 83 -13.18 -3.99 11.99
CA GLU A 83 -14.01 -2.79 11.84
C GLU A 83 -13.15 -1.53 11.63
N VAL A 84 -12.07 -1.35 12.42
CA VAL A 84 -11.12 -0.25 12.21
C VAL A 84 -10.43 -0.34 10.84
N VAL A 85 -9.95 -1.51 10.44
CA VAL A 85 -9.26 -1.71 9.15
C VAL A 85 -10.18 -1.35 7.97
N LYS A 86 -11.48 -1.62 8.05
CA LYS A 86 -12.46 -1.25 7.01
C LYS A 86 -12.87 0.22 7.07
N ALA A 87 -13.14 0.73 8.27
CA ALA A 87 -13.68 2.08 8.48
C ALA A 87 -12.63 3.19 8.33
N ILE A 88 -11.34 2.85 8.27
CA ILE A 88 -10.27 3.84 8.14
C ILE A 88 -10.25 4.49 6.75
N ASP A 89 -10.42 5.81 6.74
CA ASP A 89 -10.20 6.63 5.56
C ASP A 89 -8.71 7.01 5.48
N ILE A 90 -7.97 6.27 4.65
CA ILE A 90 -6.53 6.46 4.43
C ILE A 90 -6.18 7.79 3.73
N THR A 91 -7.17 8.63 3.39
CA THR A 91 -6.94 9.97 2.86
C THR A 91 -6.75 11.04 3.96
N TYR A 92 -7.12 10.73 5.21
CA TYR A 92 -7.03 11.67 6.34
C TYR A 92 -5.93 11.29 7.34
N PRO A 93 -4.86 12.10 7.49
CA PRO A 93 -3.75 11.83 8.41
C PRO A 93 -4.17 11.60 9.88
N ASP A 94 -5.23 12.26 10.34
CA ASP A 94 -5.74 12.14 11.71
C ASP A 94 -6.29 10.73 11.99
N ALA A 95 -7.03 10.15 11.03
CA ALA A 95 -7.58 8.80 11.13
C ALA A 95 -6.47 7.73 11.13
N ILE A 96 -5.44 7.93 10.31
CA ILE A 96 -4.22 7.11 10.31
C ILE A 96 -3.52 7.21 11.67
N THR A 97 -3.31 8.43 12.18
CA THR A 97 -2.62 8.67 13.45
C THR A 97 -3.36 8.00 14.60
N ALA A 98 -4.68 8.15 14.69
CA ALA A 98 -5.51 7.51 15.71
C ALA A 98 -5.46 5.96 15.62
N ALA A 99 -5.52 5.39 14.41
CA ALA A 99 -5.40 3.95 14.22
C ALA A 99 -4.03 3.42 14.66
N ILE A 100 -2.93 4.09 14.31
CA ILE A 100 -1.57 3.69 14.71
C ILE A 100 -1.36 3.86 16.22
N LEU A 101 -1.93 4.88 16.85
CA LEU A 101 -1.93 5.02 18.32
C LEU A 101 -2.69 3.86 18.98
N ARG A 102 -3.86 3.47 18.45
CA ARG A 102 -4.64 2.33 18.95
C ARG A 102 -3.88 1.01 18.83
N LEU A 103 -3.20 0.76 17.70
CA LEU A 103 -2.32 -0.41 17.52
C LEU A 103 -1.12 -0.40 18.48
N ARG A 104 -0.55 0.77 18.79
CA ARG A 104 0.59 0.92 19.74
C ARG A 104 0.18 0.86 21.21
N ALA A 105 -1.10 1.07 21.52
CA ALA A 105 -1.68 0.84 22.85
C ALA A 105 -2.07 -0.63 23.09
N SER A 106 -1.94 -1.49 22.07
CA SER A 106 -2.31 -2.90 22.10
C SER A 106 -1.08 -3.81 22.22
N ASP A 107 -1.28 -5.05 22.66
CA ASP A 107 -0.23 -6.07 22.67
C ASP A 107 0.25 -6.38 21.24
N SER A 108 1.58 -6.46 21.04
CA SER A 108 2.18 -6.59 19.70
C SER A 108 1.87 -7.91 19.02
N ASP A 109 1.73 -8.98 19.80
CA ASP A 109 1.63 -10.34 19.31
C ASP A 109 0.16 -10.66 18.99
N ILE A 110 -0.77 -10.15 19.81
CA ILE A 110 -2.20 -10.08 19.49
C ILE A 110 -2.44 -9.27 18.21
N VAL A 111 -1.82 -8.09 18.08
CA VAL A 111 -1.92 -7.27 16.86
C VAL A 111 -1.38 -8.02 15.63
N ALA A 112 -0.22 -8.68 15.74
CA ALA A 112 0.35 -9.46 14.63
C ALA A 112 -0.53 -10.64 14.21
N ASP A 113 -1.13 -11.35 15.16
CA ASP A 113 -2.11 -12.41 14.91
C ASP A 113 -3.35 -11.88 14.19
N PHE A 114 -3.88 -10.71 14.58
CA PHE A 114 -4.99 -10.06 13.87
C PHE A 114 -4.61 -9.63 12.44
N PHE A 115 -3.38 -9.14 12.22
CA PHE A 115 -2.85 -8.85 10.88
C PHE A 115 -2.77 -10.12 10.00
N ILE A 116 -2.26 -11.23 10.54
CA ILE A 116 -2.20 -12.53 9.83
C ILE A 116 -3.60 -13.07 9.51
N LYS A 117 -4.51 -13.09 10.48
CA LYS A 117 -5.90 -13.50 10.29
C LYS A 117 -6.62 -12.60 9.29
N GLY A 118 -6.28 -11.32 9.24
CA GLY A 118 -6.76 -10.35 8.25
C GLY A 118 -6.43 -10.76 6.80
N LEU A 119 -5.23 -11.31 6.55
CA LEU A 119 -4.89 -11.90 5.25
C LEU A 119 -5.64 -13.23 5.01
N GLN A 120 -5.65 -14.12 6.01
CA GLN A 120 -6.06 -15.52 5.83
C GLN A 120 -7.57 -15.76 5.82
N LYS A 121 -8.37 -14.86 6.41
CA LYS A 121 -9.84 -14.90 6.33
C LYS A 121 -10.32 -13.76 5.41
N PRO A 122 -10.46 -13.99 4.09
CA PRO A 122 -10.99 -13.00 3.18
C PRO A 122 -12.47 -12.71 3.49
N ASP A 123 -12.86 -11.44 3.34
CA ASP A 123 -14.24 -11.00 3.41
C ASP A 123 -14.75 -10.51 2.04
N GLU A 124 -16.03 -10.11 1.97
CA GLU A 124 -16.69 -9.72 0.70
C GLU A 124 -15.96 -8.57 -0.03
N GLU A 125 -15.20 -7.76 0.69
CA GLU A 125 -14.40 -6.64 0.17
C GLU A 125 -12.88 -6.89 0.29
N PHE A 126 -12.43 -8.16 0.34
CA PHE A 126 -11.05 -8.58 0.69
C PHE A 126 -9.93 -7.75 0.07
N ARG A 127 -10.08 -7.32 -1.19
CA ARG A 127 -9.05 -6.54 -1.90
C ARG A 127 -8.87 -5.14 -1.30
N ALA A 128 -9.96 -4.48 -0.90
CA ALA A 128 -9.93 -3.17 -0.26
C ALA A 128 -9.44 -3.30 1.19
N SER A 129 -9.98 -4.25 1.95
CA SER A 129 -9.56 -4.50 3.33
C SER A 129 -8.09 -4.93 3.42
N ARG A 130 -7.58 -5.76 2.50
CA ARG A 130 -6.14 -6.11 2.39
C ARG A 130 -5.24 -4.94 2.03
N ALA A 131 -5.71 -4.01 1.18
CA ALA A 131 -4.96 -2.79 0.87
C ALA A 131 -4.87 -1.86 2.09
N GLN A 132 -5.98 -1.65 2.82
CA GLN A 132 -6.01 -0.91 4.09
C GLN A 132 -5.14 -1.59 5.16
N LEU A 133 -5.18 -2.92 5.25
CA LEU A 133 -4.38 -3.74 6.17
C LEU A 133 -2.88 -3.57 5.89
N THR A 134 -2.44 -3.72 4.64
CA THR A 134 -1.03 -3.54 4.25
C THR A 134 -0.56 -2.09 4.45
N PHE A 135 -1.46 -1.11 4.25
CA PHE A 135 -1.19 0.30 4.54
C PHE A 135 -1.01 0.55 6.04
N LEU A 136 -1.85 -0.03 6.90
CA LEU A 136 -1.74 0.10 8.37
C LEU A 136 -0.49 -0.60 8.92
N ALA A 137 -0.19 -1.81 8.44
CA ALA A 137 1.01 -2.56 8.80
C ALA A 137 2.28 -1.72 8.56
N HIS A 138 2.36 -1.07 7.39
CA HIS A 138 3.49 -0.21 7.00
C HIS A 138 3.69 1.00 7.93
N HIS A 139 2.61 1.59 8.45
CA HIS A 139 2.69 2.75 9.36
C HIS A 139 2.84 2.37 10.84
N TYR A 140 2.49 1.13 11.22
CA TYR A 140 2.69 0.60 12.56
C TYR A 140 4.17 0.28 12.81
N ASP A 141 4.79 -0.47 11.88
CA ASP A 141 6.19 -0.94 11.87
C ASP A 141 6.65 -1.66 13.16
N GLY A 142 5.73 -2.37 13.81
CA GLY A 142 6.05 -3.20 14.97
C GLY A 142 6.78 -4.50 14.60
N PRO A 143 7.81 -4.94 15.35
CA PRO A 143 8.64 -6.09 14.99
C PRO A 143 7.88 -7.42 14.97
N ALA A 144 6.79 -7.54 15.75
CA ALA A 144 5.91 -8.70 15.73
C ALA A 144 5.23 -8.93 14.36
N LEU A 145 5.23 -7.95 13.44
CA LEU A 145 4.73 -8.13 12.07
C LEU A 145 5.66 -8.95 11.14
N GLN A 146 6.79 -9.46 11.63
CA GLN A 146 7.67 -10.34 10.85
C GLN A 146 6.92 -11.47 10.10
N PRO A 147 5.92 -12.17 10.68
CA PRO A 147 5.20 -13.22 9.97
C PRO A 147 4.29 -12.67 8.87
N PHE A 148 3.67 -11.51 9.10
CA PHE A 148 2.80 -10.82 8.14
C PHE A 148 3.60 -10.40 6.90
N TRP A 149 4.77 -9.79 7.10
CA TRP A 149 5.66 -9.46 5.99
C TRP A 149 6.20 -10.70 5.30
N THR A 150 6.46 -11.79 6.04
CA THR A 150 6.90 -13.08 5.47
C THR A 150 5.84 -13.72 4.57
N ASP A 151 4.55 -13.68 4.96
CA ASP A 151 3.44 -14.15 4.11
C ASP A 151 3.35 -13.35 2.80
N LEU A 152 3.31 -12.02 2.91
CA LEU A 152 3.27 -11.10 1.75
C LEU A 152 4.48 -11.24 0.83
N ALA A 153 5.66 -11.56 1.37
CA ALA A 153 6.91 -11.72 0.62
C ALA A 153 7.00 -13.07 -0.12
N LEU A 154 6.50 -14.15 0.49
CA LEU A 154 6.50 -15.51 -0.07
C LEU A 154 5.25 -15.81 -0.93
N ARG A 155 4.26 -14.90 -0.92
CA ARG A 155 2.91 -15.12 -1.45
C ARG A 155 2.28 -16.38 -0.87
N THR A 156 2.34 -16.54 0.45
CA THR A 156 1.72 -17.69 1.15
C THR A 156 0.19 -17.58 1.07
N THR A 157 -0.34 -16.40 1.40
CA THR A 157 -1.74 -16.02 1.21
C THR A 157 -1.84 -15.03 0.04
N PRO A 158 -2.15 -15.50 -1.19
CA PRO A 158 -2.24 -14.63 -2.37
C PRO A 158 -3.42 -13.64 -2.29
N ALA A 159 -3.32 -12.54 -3.02
CA ALA A 159 -4.38 -11.55 -3.20
C ALA A 159 -5.36 -11.93 -4.34
N PHE A 160 -4.92 -12.78 -5.27
CA PHE A 160 -5.69 -13.29 -6.41
C PHE A 160 -5.30 -14.74 -6.69
N ASP A 161 -6.22 -15.57 -7.17
CA ASP A 161 -5.91 -16.98 -7.51
C ASP A 161 -4.88 -17.09 -8.65
N ASN A 162 -4.80 -16.07 -9.52
CA ASN A 162 -3.95 -16.05 -10.72
C ASN A 162 -2.83 -15.00 -10.71
N GLU A 163 -2.23 -14.69 -9.55
CA GLU A 163 -1.14 -13.68 -9.45
C GLU A 163 0.00 -13.86 -10.47
N ASN A 164 0.33 -15.11 -10.81
CA ASN A 164 1.39 -15.42 -11.78
C ASN A 164 1.03 -15.01 -13.21
N GLU A 165 -0.25 -14.99 -13.56
CA GLU A 165 -0.74 -14.47 -14.83
C GLU A 165 -0.71 -12.93 -14.79
N LEU A 166 -1.32 -12.34 -13.75
CA LEU A 166 -1.39 -10.89 -13.54
C LEU A 166 -0.01 -10.22 -13.53
N VAL A 167 1.01 -10.84 -12.92
CA VAL A 167 2.39 -10.29 -12.92
C VAL A 167 3.13 -10.53 -14.23
N ALA A 168 2.72 -11.53 -15.02
CA ALA A 168 3.23 -11.78 -16.37
C ALA A 168 2.53 -10.94 -17.47
N GLU A 169 1.46 -10.20 -17.14
CA GLU A 169 0.81 -9.26 -18.05
C GLU A 169 1.82 -8.22 -18.59
N VAL A 170 1.79 -8.02 -19.92
CA VAL A 170 2.63 -7.03 -20.62
C VAL A 170 2.12 -5.61 -20.36
N GLU A 171 0.80 -5.44 -20.27
CA GLU A 171 0.18 -4.16 -19.91
C GLU A 171 0.03 -4.05 -18.38
N PRO A 172 0.27 -2.87 -17.78
CA PRO A 172 0.16 -2.70 -16.33
C PRO A 172 -1.31 -2.64 -15.89
N SER A 173 -1.74 -3.62 -15.08
CA SER A 173 -3.04 -3.64 -14.42
C SER A 173 -2.94 -3.18 -12.95
N SER A 174 -4.02 -2.63 -12.39
CA SER A 174 -4.05 -2.22 -10.97
C SER A 174 -3.88 -3.39 -10.01
N SER A 175 -4.38 -4.58 -10.38
CA SER A 175 -4.17 -5.84 -9.66
C SER A 175 -2.69 -6.22 -9.60
N ARG A 176 -2.00 -6.18 -10.75
CA ARG A 176 -0.56 -6.40 -10.87
C ARG A 176 0.22 -5.42 -10.00
N ASP A 177 -0.04 -4.12 -10.12
CA ASP A 177 0.69 -3.10 -9.37
C ASP A 177 0.44 -3.20 -7.85
N MET A 178 -0.73 -3.65 -7.41
CA MET A 178 -1.01 -3.96 -6.00
C MET A 178 -0.12 -5.11 -5.49
N ILE A 179 -0.05 -6.23 -6.22
CA ILE A 179 0.82 -7.38 -5.89
C ILE A 179 2.28 -6.93 -5.77
N LEU A 180 2.77 -6.17 -6.76
CA LEU A 180 4.15 -5.71 -6.81
C LEU A 180 4.46 -4.72 -5.66
N GLN A 181 3.51 -3.87 -5.26
CA GLN A 181 3.67 -2.96 -4.11
C GLN A 181 3.66 -3.68 -2.76
N GLU A 182 2.80 -4.70 -2.56
CA GLU A 182 2.85 -5.55 -1.36
C GLU A 182 4.22 -6.20 -1.21
N MET A 183 4.75 -6.76 -2.30
CA MET A 183 6.05 -7.44 -2.32
C MET A 183 7.20 -6.49 -2.02
N VAL A 184 7.28 -5.32 -2.67
CA VAL A 184 8.32 -4.33 -2.41
C VAL A 184 8.34 -3.89 -0.95
N LYS A 185 7.17 -3.53 -0.39
CA LYS A 185 7.04 -3.16 1.04
C LYS A 185 7.47 -4.30 1.95
N SER A 186 7.04 -5.53 1.67
CA SER A 186 7.42 -6.70 2.49
C SER A 186 8.94 -6.91 2.50
N PHE A 187 9.63 -6.71 1.37
CA PHE A 187 11.09 -6.83 1.31
C PHE A 187 11.81 -5.70 2.06
N GLU A 188 11.22 -4.51 2.09
CA GLU A 188 11.76 -3.35 2.82
C GLU A 188 11.62 -3.52 4.34
N HIS A 189 10.45 -3.95 4.84
CA HIS A 189 10.28 -4.25 6.27
C HIS A 189 11.11 -5.48 6.70
N LEU A 190 11.16 -6.56 5.92
CA LEU A 190 12.07 -7.69 6.20
C LEU A 190 13.55 -7.28 6.13
N GLY A 191 13.90 -6.28 5.32
CA GLY A 191 15.24 -5.67 5.29
C GLY A 191 15.56 -4.90 6.58
N SER A 192 14.60 -4.13 7.09
CA SER A 192 14.70 -3.41 8.36
C SER A 192 14.83 -4.39 9.55
N LEU A 193 13.90 -5.34 9.65
CA LEU A 193 13.91 -6.39 10.68
C LEU A 193 15.17 -7.27 10.59
N GLY A 194 15.65 -7.55 9.38
CA GLY A 194 16.84 -8.34 9.12
C GLY A 194 18.15 -7.78 9.69
N LEU A 195 18.18 -6.53 10.18
CA LEU A 195 19.30 -5.97 10.93
C LEU A 195 19.53 -6.70 12.27
N THR A 196 18.47 -7.23 12.88
CA THR A 196 18.52 -7.97 14.15
C THR A 196 18.04 -9.42 13.98
N ASP A 197 16.95 -9.65 13.26
CA ASP A 197 16.32 -10.96 13.08
C ASP A 197 16.99 -11.80 11.97
N GLU A 198 17.29 -13.07 12.28
CA GLU A 198 17.82 -14.04 11.31
C GLU A 198 16.75 -14.55 10.35
N SER A 199 15.53 -14.80 10.83
CA SER A 199 14.43 -15.37 10.05
C SER A 199 13.96 -14.43 8.92
N ALA A 200 14.05 -13.11 9.14
CA ALA A 200 13.80 -12.10 8.11
C ALA A 200 14.88 -12.12 7.02
N ARG A 201 16.16 -12.30 7.39
CA ARG A 201 17.27 -12.49 6.44
C ARG A 201 17.12 -13.79 5.65
N ASP A 202 16.73 -14.88 6.30
CA ASP A 202 16.53 -16.17 5.67
C ASP A 202 15.33 -16.15 4.71
N THR A 203 14.26 -15.42 5.03
CA THR A 203 13.12 -15.20 4.13
C THR A 203 13.54 -14.46 2.85
N LEU A 204 14.29 -13.36 2.98
CA LEU A 204 14.84 -12.64 1.82
C LEU A 204 15.80 -13.52 1.00
N SER A 205 16.65 -14.31 1.67
CA SER A 205 17.57 -15.27 1.03
C SER A 205 16.81 -16.38 0.29
N HIS A 206 15.70 -16.87 0.86
CA HIS A 206 14.81 -17.84 0.23
C HIS A 206 14.21 -17.30 -1.06
N ILE A 207 13.67 -16.07 -1.05
CA ILE A 207 13.06 -15.43 -2.23
C ILE A 207 14.09 -15.26 -3.35
N VAL A 208 15.35 -14.94 -3.00
CA VAL A 208 16.45 -14.86 -3.95
C VAL A 208 16.77 -16.24 -4.54
N LEU A 209 16.89 -17.29 -3.72
CA LEU A 209 17.35 -18.63 -4.15
C LEU A 209 16.26 -19.53 -4.74
N LYS A 210 15.00 -19.33 -4.37
CA LYS A 210 13.86 -20.22 -4.65
C LYS A 210 12.63 -19.41 -5.10
N PRO A 211 12.68 -18.79 -6.31
CA PRO A 211 11.56 -18.02 -6.82
C PRO A 211 10.32 -18.89 -7.12
N LYS A 212 9.15 -18.39 -6.73
CA LYS A 212 7.83 -19.00 -6.94
C LYS A 212 7.18 -18.42 -8.22
N GLY A 213 7.66 -18.82 -9.39
CA GLY A 213 7.09 -18.36 -10.68
C GLY A 213 7.22 -16.85 -10.95
N PRO A 214 6.41 -16.28 -11.87
CA PRO A 214 6.48 -14.87 -12.28
C PRO A 214 6.45 -13.83 -11.15
N VAL A 215 5.75 -14.07 -10.03
CA VAL A 215 5.73 -13.11 -8.90
C VAL A 215 7.15 -12.87 -8.35
N HIS A 216 7.99 -13.91 -8.27
CA HIS A 216 9.42 -13.78 -7.94
C HIS A 216 10.28 -13.63 -9.19
N SER A 217 9.88 -12.71 -10.08
CA SER A 217 10.68 -12.27 -11.23
C SER A 217 12.09 -11.80 -10.83
N THR A 218 13.03 -11.79 -11.79
CA THR A 218 14.40 -11.28 -11.59
C THR A 218 14.45 -9.88 -10.97
N PHE A 219 13.48 -9.02 -11.31
CA PHE A 219 13.33 -7.69 -10.68
C PHE A 219 13.00 -7.79 -9.18
N MET A 220 12.04 -8.62 -8.79
CA MET A 220 11.67 -8.80 -7.38
C MET A 220 12.75 -9.50 -6.57
N ARG A 221 13.41 -10.52 -7.14
CA ARG A 221 14.57 -11.16 -6.53
C ARG A 221 15.73 -10.15 -6.32
N ARG A 222 15.91 -9.21 -7.25
CA ARG A 222 16.89 -8.12 -7.11
C ARG A 222 16.53 -7.14 -5.98
N GLN A 223 15.26 -6.81 -5.80
CA GLN A 223 14.81 -5.97 -4.68
C GLN A 223 14.96 -6.71 -3.33
N ALA A 224 14.63 -8.00 -3.26
CA ALA A 224 14.88 -8.83 -2.07
C ALA A 224 16.38 -8.93 -1.75
N TYR A 225 17.23 -9.14 -2.76
CA TYR A 225 18.69 -9.17 -2.60
C TYR A 225 19.28 -7.83 -2.12
N VAL A 226 18.80 -6.69 -2.62
CA VAL A 226 19.25 -5.37 -2.16
C VAL A 226 18.91 -5.16 -0.70
N ASN A 227 17.69 -5.51 -0.27
CA ASN A 227 17.29 -5.43 1.14
C ASN A 227 18.10 -6.39 2.02
N LEU A 228 18.31 -7.64 1.58
CA LEU A 228 19.18 -8.61 2.27
C LEU A 228 20.61 -8.09 2.44
N ARG A 229 21.17 -7.44 1.42
CA ARG A 229 22.53 -6.88 1.45
C ARG A 229 22.61 -5.68 2.39
N ASN A 230 21.57 -4.84 2.44
CA ASN A 230 21.51 -3.71 3.35
C ASN A 230 21.34 -4.18 4.82
N ALA A 231 20.61 -5.27 5.05
CA ALA A 231 20.46 -5.92 6.35
C ALA A 231 21.76 -6.64 6.80
N ASN A 232 22.36 -7.44 5.91
CA ASN A 232 23.54 -8.23 6.20
C ASN A 232 24.33 -8.58 4.91
N THR A 233 25.40 -7.83 4.64
CA THR A 233 26.30 -8.04 3.49
C THR A 233 26.84 -9.47 3.38
N GLN A 234 27.12 -10.15 4.50
CA GLN A 234 27.66 -11.52 4.48
C GLN A 234 26.61 -12.55 4.08
N ALA A 235 25.37 -12.39 4.56
CA ALA A 235 24.24 -13.22 4.11
C ALA A 235 23.97 -13.02 2.61
N ALA A 236 24.02 -11.78 2.12
CA ALA A 236 23.89 -11.49 0.69
C ALA A 236 25.02 -12.10 -0.15
N ILE A 237 26.28 -12.00 0.26
CA ILE A 237 27.41 -12.63 -0.45
C ILE A 237 27.22 -14.15 -0.53
N ARG A 238 26.89 -14.82 0.59
CA ARG A 238 26.59 -16.27 0.60
C ARG A 238 25.45 -16.61 -0.36
N THR A 239 24.37 -15.83 -0.33
CA THR A 239 23.20 -16.01 -1.19
C THR A 239 23.54 -15.86 -2.68
N LEU A 240 24.30 -14.81 -3.06
CA LEU A 240 24.77 -14.63 -4.43
C LEU A 240 25.68 -15.78 -4.89
N SER A 241 26.56 -16.27 -4.02
CA SER A 241 27.45 -17.40 -4.33
C SER A 241 26.76 -18.77 -4.42
N ALA A 242 25.51 -18.88 -3.94
CA ALA A 242 24.69 -20.08 -4.01
C ALA A 242 23.70 -20.10 -5.19
N LEU A 243 23.66 -19.03 -5.99
CA LEU A 243 22.94 -19.00 -7.28
C LEU A 243 23.77 -19.73 -8.35
N SER A 244 23.08 -20.37 -9.30
CA SER A 244 23.75 -20.97 -10.46
C SER A 244 24.33 -19.89 -11.39
N ALA A 245 25.38 -20.23 -12.14
CA ALA A 245 26.10 -19.28 -13.00
C ALA A 245 25.28 -18.81 -14.23
N ASP A 246 24.24 -19.56 -14.59
CA ASP A 246 23.25 -19.23 -15.62
C ASP A 246 22.00 -18.50 -15.06
N ASP A 247 21.94 -18.24 -13.75
CA ASP A 247 20.80 -17.57 -13.14
C ASP A 247 20.69 -16.10 -13.63
N PRO A 248 19.54 -15.67 -14.18
CA PRO A 248 19.36 -14.32 -14.73
C PRO A 248 19.55 -13.20 -13.69
N LEU A 249 19.47 -13.52 -12.39
CA LEU A 249 19.76 -12.56 -11.32
C LEU A 249 21.26 -12.23 -11.27
N GLN A 250 22.17 -13.18 -11.48
CA GLN A 250 23.61 -12.90 -11.48
C GLN A 250 23.97 -11.82 -12.53
N ALA A 251 23.51 -12.00 -13.77
CA ALA A 251 23.71 -11.04 -14.86
C ALA A 251 23.06 -9.65 -14.59
N SER A 252 22.00 -9.58 -13.77
CA SER A 252 21.36 -8.32 -13.38
C SER A 252 22.03 -7.58 -12.19
N LEU A 253 22.91 -8.27 -11.48
CA LEU A 253 23.66 -7.78 -10.31
C LEU A 253 25.12 -7.48 -10.64
N ILE A 254 25.73 -8.27 -11.52
CA ILE A 254 27.10 -8.13 -12.00
C ILE A 254 27.03 -7.61 -13.45
N PRO A 255 27.17 -6.29 -13.70
CA PRO A 255 27.19 -5.79 -15.06
C PRO A 255 28.40 -6.34 -15.82
N SER A 256 28.14 -7.02 -16.94
CA SER A 256 29.17 -7.48 -17.88
C SER A 256 30.07 -6.32 -18.30
N LYS A 257 31.38 -6.57 -18.36
CA LYS A 257 32.38 -5.64 -18.88
C LYS A 257 32.51 -5.75 -20.40
#